data_AF-A0A7J4IC50-F1
#
_entry.id   AF-A0A7J4IC50-F1
#
_cell.length_a   1.000
_cell.length_b   1.000
_cell.length_c   1.000
_cell.angle_alpha   90.00
_cell.angle_beta   90.00
_cell.angle_gamma   90.00
#
_symmetry.space_group_name_H-M   'P 1'
#
loop_
_entity.id
_entity.type
_entity.pdbx_description
1 polymer ?
#
loop_
_entity_poly.entity_id
_entity_poly.type
_entity_poly.pdbx_seq_one_letter_code
_entity_poly.pdbx_strand_id
1 'polypeptide(L)'
;MKTSERNKVLTIAIIVILLGSSLGSFVSAFDTQVVTESKGSHQASSNVYSLLILTPTIFKNELQPLVKHKNAHGMSTKLVTLPEVYHQMYWYGRDDAEKIKYFIKTAVEEWGITYVLLVGGRSSQFLPTWYCPVRYVSMVDDWDVGYLSDLYFADIYDKNGNFSSWDSDGDGLYGEWYMDENAQDVNMDLTPDVAVGRLPCRSEREVRVMIKKIITYETTVYNQPWFSTMLVVAGDTYPETGNANWTGFEGEYYGDRAIENMTGFTATRLYTSDQTFTDKKDVIRQFRNGWGFVYFVGHGSPKQWGNNAPNGTEFIQGPNSNDMGKFWNKDKLPVCVVSGCHNSQFDVCLRRLFNNVTRWRQEYVPECWSERIIREPSGGSICCIGCTGLGFTKEDKTSFKGGINELEGAFFHAYGQDHVTVLGDTWSAAVTWYAQTYPVDWNSPGLGDSWIDAKVIQSWALFGDPSLQIGGFPQ
;
A
#
# COMPACT_ATOMS: atom_id res chain seq x y z
N MET A 1 -31.27 -54.82 -38.92
CA MET A 1 -30.31 -54.77 -37.79
C MET A 1 -29.63 -53.41 -37.85
N LYS A 2 -29.93 -52.54 -36.86
CA LYS A 2 -29.48 -51.15 -36.64
C LYS A 2 -29.61 -50.14 -37.80
N THR A 3 -30.73 -49.42 -37.78
CA THR A 3 -30.93 -48.11 -38.43
C THR A 3 -30.26 -47.01 -37.61
N SER A 4 -29.58 -46.12 -38.33
CA SER A 4 -28.93 -44.89 -37.88
C SER A 4 -29.89 -43.72 -38.10
N GLU A 5 -30.17 -42.93 -37.07
CA GLU A 5 -30.85 -41.63 -37.22
C GLU A 5 -29.97 -40.48 -36.71
N ARG A 6 -29.85 -39.49 -37.58
CA ARG A 6 -29.13 -38.23 -37.42
C ARG A 6 -29.97 -37.25 -36.59
N ASN A 7 -29.38 -36.66 -35.55
CA ASN A 7 -29.95 -35.52 -34.84
C ASN A 7 -29.84 -34.25 -35.68
N LYS A 8 -30.96 -33.53 -35.79
CA LYS A 8 -31.12 -32.25 -36.51
C LYS A 8 -30.65 -31.10 -35.63
N VAL A 9 -29.84 -30.22 -36.22
CA VAL A 9 -29.43 -28.92 -35.67
C VAL A 9 -30.56 -27.91 -35.95
N LEU A 10 -31.00 -27.19 -34.92
CA LEU A 10 -31.97 -26.09 -35.03
C LEU A 10 -31.24 -24.77 -34.78
N THR A 11 -31.10 -23.97 -35.84
CA THR A 11 -30.53 -22.63 -35.82
C THR A 11 -31.66 -21.62 -35.59
N ILE A 12 -31.56 -20.81 -34.53
CA ILE A 12 -32.48 -19.67 -34.27
C ILE A 12 -31.72 -18.38 -34.60
N ALA A 13 -32.23 -17.65 -35.58
CA ALA A 13 -31.77 -16.31 -35.95
C ALA A 13 -32.57 -15.26 -35.17
N ILE A 14 -31.88 -14.33 -34.50
CA ILE A 14 -32.49 -13.16 -33.85
C ILE A 14 -32.12 -11.93 -34.66
N ILE A 15 -33.16 -11.24 -35.14
CA ILE A 15 -33.12 -10.02 -35.94
C ILE A 15 -32.99 -8.83 -34.98
N VAL A 16 -31.94 -8.01 -35.17
CA VAL A 16 -31.75 -6.73 -34.46
C VAL A 16 -32.24 -5.61 -35.36
N ILE A 17 -33.20 -4.82 -34.86
CA ILE A 17 -33.71 -3.61 -35.53
C ILE A 17 -32.94 -2.40 -34.99
N LEU A 18 -32.24 -1.72 -35.89
CA LEU A 18 -31.59 -0.42 -35.69
C LEU A 18 -32.59 0.70 -35.96
N LEU A 19 -32.77 1.62 -35.01
CA LEU A 19 -33.27 2.97 -35.26
C LEU A 19 -32.45 3.95 -34.43
N GLY A 20 -31.80 4.89 -35.11
CA GLY A 20 -31.08 6.01 -34.51
C GLY A 20 -31.74 7.35 -34.82
N SER A 21 -31.53 8.31 -33.93
CA SER A 21 -31.54 9.77 -34.15
C SER A 21 -31.15 10.43 -32.81
N SER A 22 -29.94 10.97 -32.68
CA SER A 22 -29.51 12.37 -32.94
C SER A 22 -29.40 13.23 -31.67
N LEU A 23 -28.13 13.47 -31.29
CA LEU A 23 -27.50 14.68 -30.73
C LEU A 23 -28.29 15.62 -29.78
N GLY A 24 -27.71 15.82 -28.58
CA GLY A 24 -27.99 16.96 -27.72
C GLY A 24 -27.21 16.96 -26.39
N SER A 25 -26.10 17.72 -26.37
CA SER A 25 -25.53 18.48 -25.24
C SER A 25 -25.04 17.76 -23.97
N PHE A 26 -23.72 17.86 -23.76
CA PHE A 26 -22.97 17.48 -22.56
C PHE A 26 -23.35 18.33 -21.33
N VAL A 27 -23.97 17.72 -20.31
CA VAL A 27 -23.74 17.95 -18.87
C VAL A 27 -24.25 16.71 -18.10
N SER A 28 -23.39 15.99 -17.38
CA SER A 28 -23.78 15.12 -16.24
C SER A 28 -22.54 14.93 -15.37
N ALA A 29 -22.44 15.43 -14.13
CA ALA A 29 -23.15 14.96 -12.94
C ALA A 29 -23.18 13.43 -12.91
N PHE A 30 -22.07 12.84 -12.45
CA PHE A 30 -21.99 11.41 -12.17
C PHE A 30 -22.72 11.13 -10.86
N ASP A 31 -23.87 10.49 -10.98
CA ASP A 31 -24.56 9.79 -9.91
C ASP A 31 -24.33 8.30 -10.20
N THR A 32 -23.35 7.69 -9.53
CA THR A 32 -22.95 6.30 -9.78
C THR A 32 -23.92 5.38 -9.05
N GLN A 33 -24.96 4.93 -9.74
CA GLN A 33 -25.69 3.73 -9.31
C GLN A 33 -24.78 2.51 -9.48
N VAL A 34 -24.37 1.94 -8.36
CA VAL A 34 -23.68 0.66 -8.28
C VAL A 34 -24.58 -0.43 -8.87
N VAL A 35 -24.29 -0.81 -10.12
CA VAL A 35 -24.85 -2.02 -10.73
C VAL A 35 -24.08 -3.21 -10.16
N THR A 36 -24.72 -3.96 -9.27
CA THR A 36 -24.22 -5.24 -8.79
C THR A 36 -24.45 -6.29 -9.88
N GLU A 37 -23.42 -6.57 -10.68
CA GLU A 37 -23.40 -7.77 -11.52
C GLU A 37 -23.15 -8.99 -10.63
N SER A 38 -24.13 -9.89 -10.57
CA SER A 38 -24.04 -11.15 -9.85
C SER A 38 -23.05 -12.11 -10.52
N LYS A 39 -21.84 -12.22 -9.98
CA LYS A 39 -20.95 -13.37 -10.26
C LYS A 39 -21.57 -14.65 -9.67
N GLY A 40 -21.43 -15.75 -10.39
CA GLY A 40 -22.08 -17.04 -10.15
C GLY A 40 -21.94 -17.55 -8.71
N SER A 41 -22.98 -18.25 -8.26
CA SER A 41 -23.13 -18.81 -6.94
C SER A 41 -22.02 -19.83 -6.61
N HIS A 42 -20.95 -19.39 -5.97
CA HIS A 42 -20.19 -20.23 -5.07
C HIS A 42 -20.97 -20.30 -3.75
N GLN A 43 -21.36 -21.52 -3.38
CA GLN A 43 -22.05 -21.86 -2.15
C GLN A 43 -21.30 -21.24 -0.96
N ALA A 44 -21.98 -20.39 -0.18
CA ALA A 44 -21.39 -19.67 0.94
C ALA A 44 -20.70 -20.64 1.91
N SER A 45 -19.37 -20.69 1.86
CA SER A 45 -18.59 -21.19 2.98
C SER A 45 -18.86 -20.24 4.15
N SER A 46 -19.17 -20.78 5.32
CA SER A 46 -19.24 -19.95 6.51
C SER A 46 -17.85 -19.36 6.76
N ASN A 47 -17.70 -18.04 6.74
CA ASN A 47 -16.43 -17.38 7.09
C ASN A 47 -15.98 -17.85 8.49
N VAL A 48 -14.91 -18.64 8.54
CA VAL A 48 -14.36 -19.24 9.77
C VAL A 48 -13.43 -18.25 10.46
N TYR A 49 -12.60 -17.56 9.68
CA TYR A 49 -11.65 -16.56 10.13
C TYR A 49 -11.71 -15.35 9.19
N SER A 50 -11.49 -14.15 9.73
CA SER A 50 -11.42 -12.91 8.96
C SER A 50 -9.97 -12.41 8.84
N LEU A 51 -9.19 -12.54 9.92
CA LEU A 51 -7.78 -12.14 9.98
C LEU A 51 -6.86 -13.35 10.04
N LEU A 52 -5.90 -13.41 9.13
CA LEU A 52 -4.79 -14.34 9.14
C LEU A 52 -3.50 -13.61 9.55
N ILE A 53 -2.83 -14.08 10.59
CA ILE A 53 -1.51 -13.58 11.00
C ILE A 53 -0.47 -14.64 10.64
N LEU A 54 0.48 -14.28 9.79
CA LEU A 54 1.61 -15.12 9.38
C LEU A 54 2.91 -14.63 10.03
N THR A 55 3.64 -15.52 10.70
CA THR A 55 4.77 -15.09 11.56
C THR A 55 5.86 -16.17 11.68
N PRO A 56 7.15 -15.82 11.86
CA PRO A 56 8.14 -16.81 12.27
C PRO A 56 7.83 -17.34 13.68
N THR A 57 8.29 -18.56 13.98
CA THR A 57 8.06 -19.20 15.28
C THR A 57 8.50 -18.34 16.46
N ILE A 58 9.60 -17.59 16.33
CA ILE A 58 10.15 -16.73 17.39
C ILE A 58 9.18 -15.62 17.83
N PHE A 59 8.26 -15.16 16.98
CA PHE A 59 7.33 -14.07 17.33
C PHE A 59 5.92 -14.57 17.72
N LYS A 60 5.65 -15.87 17.59
CA LYS A 60 4.31 -16.48 17.82
C LYS A 60 3.72 -16.12 19.19
N ASN A 61 4.54 -16.13 20.24
CA ASN A 61 4.08 -15.88 21.61
C ASN A 61 3.70 -14.42 21.83
N GLU A 62 4.47 -13.49 21.26
CA GLU A 62 4.25 -12.05 21.41
C GLU A 62 3.00 -11.55 20.67
N LEU A 63 2.48 -12.35 19.73
CA LEU A 63 1.25 -12.06 18.98
C LEU A 63 -0.02 -12.57 19.67
N GLN A 64 0.08 -13.43 20.69
CA GLN A 64 -1.08 -13.95 21.40
C GLN A 64 -1.98 -12.85 22.00
N PRO A 65 -1.46 -11.75 22.57
CA PRO A 65 -2.29 -10.64 23.02
C PRO A 65 -3.12 -10.00 21.90
N LEU A 66 -2.56 -9.85 20.69
CA LEU A 66 -3.28 -9.32 19.54
C LEU A 66 -4.41 -10.25 19.12
N VAL A 67 -4.14 -11.56 19.01
CA VAL A 67 -5.16 -12.57 18.66
C VAL A 67 -6.33 -12.53 19.64
N LYS A 68 -6.05 -12.43 20.95
CA LYS A 68 -7.11 -12.31 21.97
C LYS A 68 -7.89 -11.01 21.83
N HIS A 69 -7.21 -9.89 21.60
CA HIS A 69 -7.84 -8.59 21.43
C HIS A 69 -8.78 -8.58 20.21
N LYS A 70 -8.32 -9.07 19.05
CA LYS A 70 -9.11 -9.13 17.82
C LYS A 70 -10.34 -10.04 17.95
N ASN A 71 -10.17 -11.24 18.49
CA ASN A 71 -11.29 -12.14 18.75
C ASN A 71 -12.32 -11.54 19.73
N ALA A 72 -11.87 -10.79 20.75
CA ALA A 72 -12.76 -10.11 21.69
C ALA A 72 -13.60 -8.99 21.05
N HIS A 73 -13.14 -8.43 19.92
CA HIS A 73 -13.83 -7.40 19.15
C HIS A 73 -14.45 -7.96 17.84
N GLY A 74 -14.74 -9.26 17.81
CA GLY A 74 -15.46 -9.90 16.69
C GLY A 74 -14.61 -10.16 15.43
N MET A 75 -13.32 -9.88 15.45
CA MET A 75 -12.39 -10.19 14.35
C MET A 75 -11.80 -11.60 14.55
N SER A 76 -12.47 -12.62 14.00
CA SER A 76 -12.03 -14.02 14.10
C SER A 76 -10.61 -14.17 13.52
N THR A 77 -9.64 -14.50 14.37
CA THR A 77 -8.21 -14.42 14.03
C THR A 77 -7.53 -15.77 14.08
N LYS A 78 -6.85 -16.13 12.99
CA LYS A 78 -5.97 -17.29 12.89
C LYS A 78 -4.50 -16.87 12.91
N LEU A 79 -3.72 -17.40 13.85
CA LEU A 79 -2.27 -17.24 13.89
C LEU A 79 -1.59 -18.52 13.39
N VAL A 80 -0.76 -18.41 12.35
CA VAL A 80 -0.04 -19.53 11.72
C VAL A 80 1.45 -19.21 11.64
N THR A 81 2.29 -20.20 11.94
CA THR A 81 3.75 -20.01 11.79
C THR A 81 4.23 -20.32 10.38
N LEU A 82 5.30 -19.67 9.93
CA LEU A 82 5.87 -19.93 8.61
C LEU A 82 6.28 -21.41 8.38
N PRO A 83 6.87 -22.13 9.36
CA PRO A 83 7.09 -23.57 9.18
C PRO A 83 5.80 -24.37 8.97
N GLU A 84 4.69 -24.00 9.63
CA GLU A 84 3.38 -24.63 9.40
C GLU A 84 2.88 -24.34 7.97
N VAL A 85 3.08 -23.11 7.47
CA VAL A 85 2.76 -22.73 6.09
C VAL A 85 3.55 -23.59 5.10
N TYR A 86 4.87 -23.64 5.24
CA TYR A 86 5.75 -24.37 4.31
C TYR A 86 5.50 -25.86 4.32
N HIS A 87 5.13 -26.42 5.48
CA HIS A 87 4.74 -27.82 5.59
C HIS A 87 3.40 -28.10 4.87
N GLN A 88 2.40 -27.23 5.02
CA GLN A 88 1.10 -27.41 4.34
C GLN A 88 1.21 -27.18 2.83
N MET A 89 2.02 -26.20 2.42
CA MET A 89 2.29 -25.86 1.03
C MET A 89 3.52 -26.59 0.49
N TYR A 90 3.85 -27.78 1.01
CA TYR A 90 5.06 -28.50 0.60
C TYR A 90 5.12 -28.71 -0.92
N TRP A 91 3.98 -29.08 -1.54
CA TRP A 91 3.82 -29.35 -2.98
C TRP A 91 3.45 -28.13 -3.84
N TYR A 92 3.26 -26.95 -3.24
CA TYR A 92 2.86 -25.72 -3.94
C TYR A 92 3.95 -24.66 -3.80
N GLY A 93 4.02 -23.71 -4.74
CA GLY A 93 4.99 -22.62 -4.73
C GLY A 93 6.44 -23.03 -5.00
N ARG A 94 7.11 -22.25 -5.85
CA ARG A 94 8.53 -22.39 -6.25
C ARG A 94 9.48 -21.98 -5.14
N ASP A 95 9.09 -21.00 -4.33
CA ASP A 95 9.85 -20.49 -3.20
C ASP A 95 8.97 -20.22 -1.97
N ASP A 96 9.58 -19.80 -0.85
CA ASP A 96 8.89 -19.52 0.41
C ASP A 96 7.83 -18.42 0.30
N ALA A 97 8.06 -17.40 -0.54
CA ALA A 97 7.10 -16.31 -0.73
C ALA A 97 5.88 -16.77 -1.54
N GLU A 98 6.09 -17.58 -2.59
CA GLU A 98 4.97 -18.16 -3.35
C GLU A 98 4.21 -19.20 -2.52
N LYS A 99 4.89 -19.98 -1.66
CA LYS A 99 4.23 -20.84 -0.66
C LYS A 99 3.31 -20.04 0.25
N ILE A 100 3.74 -18.87 0.72
CA ILE A 100 2.88 -17.96 1.49
C ILE A 100 1.68 -17.51 0.66
N LYS A 101 1.88 -17.13 -0.60
CA LYS A 101 0.79 -16.69 -1.49
C LYS A 101 -0.25 -17.80 -1.73
N TYR A 102 0.18 -19.05 -1.98
CA TYR A 102 -0.72 -20.20 -2.09
C TYR A 102 -1.45 -20.51 -0.77
N PHE A 103 -0.80 -20.33 0.36
CA PHE A 103 -1.44 -20.50 1.66
C PHE A 103 -2.51 -19.43 1.89
N ILE A 104 -2.24 -18.18 1.54
CA ILE A 104 -3.22 -17.09 1.59
C ILE A 104 -4.40 -17.42 0.68
N LYS A 105 -4.16 -17.82 -0.58
CA LYS A 105 -5.20 -18.28 -1.49
C LYS A 105 -6.11 -19.34 -0.86
N THR A 106 -5.50 -20.38 -0.29
CA THR A 106 -6.23 -21.47 0.39
C THR A 106 -7.06 -20.94 1.56
N ALA A 107 -6.48 -20.03 2.36
CA ALA A 107 -7.18 -19.44 3.51
C ALA A 107 -8.33 -18.51 3.09
N VAL A 108 -8.21 -17.80 1.96
CA VAL A 108 -9.31 -17.03 1.36
C VAL A 108 -10.43 -17.97 0.94
N GLU A 109 -10.13 -19.02 0.18
CA GLU A 109 -11.13 -19.95 -0.38
C GLU A 109 -11.81 -20.83 0.69
N GLU A 110 -11.05 -21.33 1.66
CA GLU A 110 -11.54 -22.29 2.65
C GLU A 110 -12.04 -21.64 3.93
N TRP A 111 -11.42 -20.52 4.37
CA TRP A 111 -11.75 -19.88 5.65
C TRP A 111 -12.46 -18.55 5.52
N GLY A 112 -12.46 -17.92 4.33
CA GLY A 112 -13.05 -16.61 4.11
C GLY A 112 -12.19 -15.46 4.66
N ILE A 113 -10.86 -15.63 4.68
CA ILE A 113 -9.93 -14.57 5.10
C ILE A 113 -10.08 -13.34 4.22
N THR A 114 -10.17 -12.16 4.84
CA THR A 114 -10.22 -10.86 4.16
C THR A 114 -9.04 -9.96 4.53
N TYR A 115 -8.32 -10.26 5.62
CA TYR A 115 -7.15 -9.53 6.09
C TYR A 115 -5.97 -10.46 6.35
N VAL A 116 -4.77 -10.08 5.90
CA VAL A 116 -3.53 -10.81 6.16
C VAL A 116 -2.48 -9.89 6.77
N LEU A 117 -2.06 -10.19 8.00
CA LEU A 117 -0.97 -9.52 8.68
C LEU A 117 0.32 -10.34 8.58
N LEU A 118 1.29 -9.83 7.83
CA LEU A 118 2.64 -10.39 7.73
C LEU A 118 3.50 -9.84 8.86
N VAL A 119 4.00 -10.70 9.76
CA VAL A 119 4.83 -10.28 10.88
C VAL A 119 6.26 -10.79 10.71
N GLY A 120 7.17 -9.86 10.45
CA GLY A 120 8.59 -10.13 10.29
C GLY A 120 9.22 -9.23 9.23
N GLY A 121 10.37 -8.66 9.56
CA GLY A 121 11.22 -7.90 8.65
C GLY A 121 12.55 -8.60 8.39
N ARG A 122 13.56 -7.82 8.03
CA ARG A 122 14.92 -8.32 7.78
C ARG A 122 15.54 -8.86 9.07
N SER A 123 16.06 -10.10 9.05
CA SER A 123 16.62 -10.75 10.25
C SER A 123 18.10 -10.43 10.50
N SER A 124 18.79 -9.82 9.53
CA SER A 124 20.21 -9.47 9.66
C SER A 124 20.54 -8.14 9.01
N GLN A 125 21.44 -7.39 9.67
CA GLN A 125 22.03 -6.17 9.12
C GLN A 125 23.14 -6.45 8.08
N PHE A 126 23.56 -7.70 7.93
CA PHE A 126 24.70 -8.08 7.09
C PHE A 126 24.42 -9.23 6.11
N LEU A 127 23.39 -10.04 6.39
CA LEU A 127 22.96 -11.12 5.51
C LEU A 127 21.61 -10.76 4.85
N PRO A 128 21.35 -11.24 3.62
CA PRO A 128 20.06 -11.09 2.95
C PRO A 128 19.06 -12.13 3.48
N THR A 129 18.80 -12.11 4.78
CA THR A 129 17.88 -13.05 5.44
C THR A 129 16.68 -12.31 6.04
N TRP A 130 15.55 -13.01 6.09
CA TRP A 130 14.26 -12.47 6.47
C TRP A 130 13.59 -13.34 7.54
N TYR A 131 12.90 -12.69 8.48
CA TYR A 131 12.00 -13.37 9.41
C TYR A 131 10.68 -13.76 8.76
N CYS A 132 10.18 -12.94 7.83
CA CYS A 132 9.04 -13.24 6.98
C CYS A 132 9.45 -12.90 5.53
N PRO A 133 9.30 -13.83 4.56
CA PRO A 133 9.65 -13.61 3.17
C PRO A 133 9.02 -12.33 2.58
N VAL A 134 9.67 -11.87 1.52
CA VAL A 134 9.29 -10.71 0.72
C VAL A 134 9.31 -11.11 -0.75
N ARG A 135 8.61 -10.35 -1.60
CA ARG A 135 8.73 -10.47 -3.05
C ARG A 135 9.43 -9.24 -3.60
N TYR A 136 10.43 -9.47 -4.46
CA TYR A 136 11.02 -8.43 -5.30
C TYR A 136 10.33 -8.45 -6.66
N VAL A 137 10.02 -7.26 -7.18
CA VAL A 137 9.54 -7.03 -8.54
C VAL A 137 10.72 -6.63 -9.42
N SER A 138 10.84 -7.29 -10.58
CA SER A 138 11.92 -7.15 -11.55
C SER A 138 11.61 -6.09 -12.62
N MET A 139 11.21 -4.90 -12.19
CA MET A 139 11.09 -3.73 -13.07
C MET A 139 12.27 -2.79 -12.79
N VAL A 140 13.17 -2.69 -13.76
CA VAL A 140 14.44 -1.95 -13.64
C VAL A 140 14.31 -0.57 -14.27
N ASP A 141 14.79 0.44 -13.57
CA ASP A 141 15.03 1.79 -14.09
C ASP A 141 16.43 2.29 -13.73
N ASP A 142 16.69 3.59 -13.92
CA ASP A 142 17.99 4.21 -13.65
C ASP A 142 18.36 4.23 -12.15
N TRP A 143 17.38 4.03 -11.27
CA TRP A 143 17.56 3.94 -9.84
C TRP A 143 17.35 2.51 -9.32
N ASP A 144 16.16 1.94 -9.51
CA ASP A 144 15.76 0.66 -8.97
C ASP A 144 16.24 -0.48 -9.86
N VAL A 145 17.02 -1.38 -9.26
CA VAL A 145 17.36 -2.69 -9.86
C VAL A 145 16.31 -3.77 -9.52
N GLY A 146 15.15 -3.32 -9.04
CA GLY A 146 14.08 -4.11 -8.43
C GLY A 146 13.67 -3.56 -7.05
N TYR A 147 12.41 -3.77 -6.67
CA TYR A 147 11.83 -3.21 -5.43
C TYR A 147 10.86 -4.20 -4.77
N LEU A 148 10.54 -3.97 -3.50
CA LEU A 148 9.70 -4.89 -2.72
C LEU A 148 8.22 -4.65 -3.03
N SER A 149 7.42 -5.71 -3.13
CA SER A 149 5.97 -5.58 -3.23
C SER A 149 5.27 -6.53 -2.28
N ASP A 150 4.52 -5.98 -1.32
CA ASP A 150 3.57 -6.76 -0.53
C ASP A 150 2.20 -6.90 -1.22
N LEU A 151 1.92 -6.10 -2.26
CA LEU A 151 0.76 -6.30 -3.14
C LEU A 151 0.80 -7.69 -3.79
N TYR A 152 1.99 -8.24 -4.02
CA TYR A 152 2.18 -9.63 -4.44
C TYR A 152 1.40 -10.63 -3.57
N PHE A 153 1.30 -10.41 -2.26
CA PHE A 153 0.57 -11.30 -1.36
C PHE A 153 -0.93 -11.02 -1.32
N ALA A 154 -1.37 -9.90 -1.89
CA ALA A 154 -2.75 -9.41 -1.88
C ALA A 154 -3.49 -9.71 -3.20
N ASP A 155 -2.82 -9.56 -4.34
CA ASP A 155 -3.30 -9.92 -5.68
C ASP A 155 -3.18 -11.44 -5.86
N ILE A 156 -4.24 -12.18 -5.55
CA ILE A 156 -4.30 -13.65 -5.57
C ILE A 156 -4.76 -14.16 -6.93
N TYR A 157 -5.68 -13.45 -7.59
CA TYR A 157 -6.29 -13.84 -8.83
C TYR A 157 -6.07 -12.82 -9.95
N ASP A 158 -5.87 -13.31 -11.16
CA ASP A 158 -5.96 -12.47 -12.35
C ASP A 158 -7.42 -12.12 -12.67
N LYS A 159 -7.62 -11.23 -13.66
CA LYS A 159 -8.96 -10.84 -14.16
C LYS A 159 -9.87 -12.01 -14.59
N ASN A 160 -9.30 -13.18 -14.89
CA ASN A 160 -10.03 -14.37 -15.31
C ASN A 160 -10.29 -15.34 -14.15
N GLY A 161 -9.82 -15.04 -12.94
CA GLY A 161 -9.93 -15.90 -11.75
C GLY A 161 -8.84 -16.97 -11.65
N ASN A 162 -7.78 -16.91 -12.47
CA ASN A 162 -6.63 -17.80 -12.32
C ASN A 162 -5.69 -17.29 -11.23
N PHE A 163 -4.85 -18.16 -10.66
CA PHE A 163 -3.83 -17.72 -9.72
C PHE A 163 -2.85 -16.73 -10.37
N SER A 164 -2.74 -15.53 -9.80
CA SER A 164 -1.84 -14.47 -10.23
C SER A 164 -0.42 -14.78 -9.73
N SER A 165 0.40 -15.50 -10.50
CA SER A 165 1.75 -15.90 -10.08
C SER A 165 2.74 -14.73 -10.00
N TRP A 166 2.45 -13.64 -10.73
CA TRP A 166 3.38 -12.56 -11.09
C TRP A 166 4.65 -13.03 -11.82
N ASP A 167 4.67 -14.26 -12.31
CA ASP A 167 5.78 -14.86 -13.05
C ASP A 167 5.12 -15.81 -14.05
N SER A 168 4.75 -15.25 -15.20
CA SER A 168 3.86 -15.81 -16.20
C SER A 168 4.59 -16.64 -17.26
N ASP A 169 5.89 -16.42 -17.42
CA ASP A 169 6.76 -17.21 -18.28
C ASP A 169 7.55 -18.31 -17.53
N GLY A 170 7.55 -18.27 -16.19
CA GLY A 170 8.00 -19.35 -15.32
C GLY A 170 9.49 -19.35 -15.01
N ASP A 171 10.18 -18.22 -15.14
CA ASP A 171 11.64 -18.15 -15.07
C ASP A 171 12.20 -17.84 -13.66
N GLY A 172 11.34 -17.45 -12.71
CA GLY A 172 11.68 -17.14 -11.32
C GLY A 172 11.96 -15.66 -11.03
N LEU A 173 11.78 -14.78 -12.02
CA LEU A 173 11.73 -13.33 -11.89
C LEU A 173 10.25 -12.93 -11.91
N TYR A 174 9.90 -11.87 -11.18
CA TYR A 174 8.49 -11.57 -10.92
C TYR A 174 8.15 -10.14 -11.31
N GLY A 175 7.07 -9.96 -12.05
CA GLY A 175 6.60 -8.68 -12.58
C GLY A 175 7.59 -8.07 -13.57
N GLU A 176 8.30 -8.88 -14.34
CA GLU A 176 9.33 -8.43 -15.27
C GLU A 176 8.82 -7.50 -16.35
N TRP A 177 9.39 -6.29 -16.37
CA TRP A 177 9.17 -5.32 -17.42
C TRP A 177 10.35 -4.35 -17.51
N TYR A 178 11.19 -4.56 -18.53
CA TYR A 178 12.43 -3.81 -18.73
C TYR A 178 12.29 -2.65 -19.70
N MET A 179 13.24 -1.72 -19.65
CA MET A 179 13.32 -0.55 -20.52
C MET A 179 13.31 -0.96 -22.00
N ASP A 180 12.46 -0.29 -22.80
CA ASP A 180 12.30 -0.52 -24.24
C ASP A 180 11.88 -1.95 -24.63
N GLU A 181 11.46 -2.77 -23.67
CA GLU A 181 10.94 -4.12 -23.89
C GLU A 181 9.44 -4.18 -23.60
N ASN A 182 8.77 -5.20 -24.17
CA ASN A 182 7.42 -5.56 -23.76
C ASN A 182 7.48 -6.20 -22.36
N ALA A 183 6.39 -6.13 -21.62
CA ALA A 183 6.28 -6.86 -20.37
C ALA A 183 6.48 -8.36 -20.63
N GLN A 184 7.38 -8.97 -19.86
CA GLN A 184 7.62 -10.41 -19.89
C GLN A 184 6.60 -11.10 -18.98
N ASP A 185 6.30 -10.47 -17.84
CA ASP A 185 5.19 -10.84 -16.98
C ASP A 185 3.92 -10.04 -17.25
N VAL A 186 2.85 -10.76 -17.59
CA VAL A 186 1.59 -10.17 -18.02
C VAL A 186 0.40 -10.69 -17.22
N ASN A 187 -0.76 -10.08 -17.44
CA ASN A 187 -2.06 -10.48 -16.88
C ASN A 187 -2.27 -10.25 -15.37
N MET A 188 -1.33 -9.60 -14.68
CA MET A 188 -1.63 -9.06 -13.35
C MET A 188 -2.74 -8.01 -13.49
N ASP A 189 -3.80 -8.09 -12.69
CA ASP A 189 -4.82 -7.04 -12.63
C ASP A 189 -4.52 -5.99 -11.55
N LEU A 190 -3.51 -6.26 -10.71
CA LEU A 190 -2.99 -5.38 -9.67
C LEU A 190 -4.05 -4.97 -8.62
N THR A 191 -5.16 -5.70 -8.56
CA THR A 191 -6.25 -5.46 -7.62
C THR A 191 -6.10 -6.43 -6.43
N PRO A 192 -6.06 -5.93 -5.18
CA PRO A 192 -5.94 -6.80 -4.03
C PRO A 192 -7.24 -7.58 -3.78
N ASP A 193 -7.17 -8.92 -3.75
CA ASP A 193 -8.26 -9.81 -3.35
C ASP A 193 -8.40 -9.90 -1.82
N VAL A 194 -7.32 -9.60 -1.11
CA VAL A 194 -7.23 -9.62 0.34
C VAL A 194 -6.40 -8.44 0.82
N ALA A 195 -6.81 -7.77 1.89
CA ALA A 195 -6.07 -6.64 2.41
C ALA A 195 -4.81 -7.13 3.16
N VAL A 196 -3.63 -6.70 2.71
CA VAL A 196 -2.34 -7.10 3.29
C VAL A 196 -1.71 -5.91 4.02
N GLY A 197 -1.23 -6.15 5.23
CA GLY A 197 -0.35 -5.22 5.94
C GLY A 197 0.83 -5.96 6.57
N ARG A 198 1.93 -5.24 6.77
CA ARG A 198 3.17 -5.80 7.35
C ARG A 198 3.57 -5.11 8.64
N LEU A 199 3.97 -5.91 9.63
CA LEU A 199 4.79 -5.46 10.77
C LEU A 199 6.24 -5.92 10.52
N PRO A 200 7.12 -5.07 9.97
CA PRO A 200 8.52 -5.41 9.65
C PRO A 200 9.40 -5.43 10.92
N CYS A 201 8.99 -6.21 11.92
CA CYS A 201 9.71 -6.38 13.17
C CYS A 201 10.92 -7.31 13.01
N ARG A 202 12.00 -6.97 13.70
CA ARG A 202 13.31 -7.64 13.67
C ARG A 202 13.69 -8.21 15.03
N SER A 203 12.82 -8.04 16.03
CA SER A 203 12.96 -8.62 17.37
C SER A 203 11.61 -8.77 18.07
N GLU A 204 11.53 -9.66 19.07
CA GLU A 204 10.36 -9.82 19.93
C GLU A 204 9.97 -8.50 20.64
N ARG A 205 10.97 -7.67 20.98
CA ARG A 205 10.72 -6.36 21.60
C ARG A 205 9.92 -5.45 20.68
N GLU A 206 10.26 -5.41 19.40
CA GLU A 206 9.54 -4.60 18.42
C GLU A 206 8.12 -5.11 18.20
N VAL A 207 7.93 -6.44 18.15
CA VAL A 207 6.59 -7.04 18.10
C VAL A 207 5.75 -6.60 19.30
N ARG A 208 6.30 -6.71 20.53
CA ARG A 208 5.62 -6.24 21.75
C ARG A 208 5.21 -4.76 21.69
N VAL A 209 6.08 -3.90 21.14
CA VAL A 209 5.78 -2.47 20.98
C VAL A 209 4.64 -2.28 19.99
N MET A 210 4.70 -2.90 18.81
CA MET A 210 3.65 -2.79 17.79
C MET A 210 2.31 -3.30 18.30
N ILE A 211 2.28 -4.48 18.93
CA ILE A 211 1.05 -5.07 19.45
C ILE A 211 0.44 -4.23 20.56
N LYS A 212 1.27 -3.69 21.46
CA LYS A 212 0.78 -2.76 22.48
C LYS A 212 0.14 -1.52 21.84
N LYS A 213 0.77 -0.94 20.82
CA LYS A 213 0.24 0.24 20.13
C LYS A 213 -1.11 -0.05 19.47
N ILE A 214 -1.23 -1.17 18.75
CA ILE A 214 -2.49 -1.60 18.10
C ILE A 214 -3.60 -1.75 19.14
N ILE A 215 -3.38 -2.54 20.19
CA ILE A 215 -4.39 -2.78 21.23
C ILE A 215 -4.79 -1.47 21.92
N THR A 216 -3.81 -0.64 22.31
CA THR A 216 -4.09 0.66 22.94
C THR A 216 -4.91 1.55 22.02
N TYR A 217 -4.52 1.66 20.74
CA TYR A 217 -5.22 2.48 19.76
C TYR A 217 -6.68 2.03 19.62
N GLU A 218 -6.89 0.74 19.34
CA GLU A 218 -8.23 0.19 19.13
C GLU A 218 -9.13 0.31 20.36
N THR A 219 -8.56 0.28 21.57
CA THR A 219 -9.33 0.36 22.82
C THR A 219 -9.64 1.79 23.26
N THR A 220 -8.78 2.77 22.95
CA THR A 220 -8.80 4.08 23.62
C THR A 220 -9.10 5.28 22.72
N VAL A 221 -9.06 5.12 21.40
CA VAL A 221 -9.12 6.24 20.45
C VAL A 221 -10.54 6.67 20.12
N TYR A 222 -11.53 5.81 20.31
CA TYR A 222 -12.90 6.12 19.95
C TYR A 222 -13.39 7.42 20.60
N ASN A 223 -13.97 8.31 19.78
CA ASN A 223 -14.41 9.66 20.14
C ASN A 223 -13.33 10.58 20.77
N GLN A 224 -12.03 10.28 20.61
CA GLN A 224 -10.98 11.18 21.08
C GLN A 224 -10.87 12.42 20.18
N PRO A 225 -10.87 13.65 20.72
CA PRO A 225 -10.87 14.87 19.89
C PRO A 225 -9.66 15.03 18.97
N TRP A 226 -8.50 14.51 19.37
CA TRP A 226 -7.29 14.56 18.53
C TRP A 226 -7.39 13.68 17.29
N PHE A 227 -8.31 12.71 17.27
CA PHE A 227 -8.47 11.83 16.12
C PHE A 227 -9.13 12.57 14.96
N SER A 228 -10.07 13.49 15.18
CA SER A 228 -10.70 14.28 14.10
C SER A 228 -9.82 15.44 13.60
N THR A 229 -8.50 15.30 13.65
CA THR A 229 -7.55 16.29 13.13
C THR A 229 -6.59 15.68 12.12
N MET A 230 -6.16 16.48 11.15
CA MET A 230 -5.21 16.10 10.11
C MET A 230 -4.05 17.09 10.06
N LEU A 231 -2.83 16.58 9.95
CA LEU A 231 -1.65 17.38 9.65
C LEU A 231 -1.18 17.08 8.24
N VAL A 232 -0.98 18.11 7.44
CA VAL A 232 -0.39 17.98 6.10
C VAL A 232 0.92 18.75 6.06
N VAL A 233 2.00 18.07 5.73
CA VAL A 233 3.35 18.64 5.57
C VAL A 233 3.73 18.56 4.10
N ALA A 234 3.94 19.70 3.45
CA ALA A 234 4.17 19.74 2.01
C ALA A 234 5.03 20.93 1.59
N GLY A 235 5.44 20.94 0.34
CA GLY A 235 6.20 22.01 -0.30
C GLY A 235 6.17 21.89 -1.82
N ASP A 236 7.18 22.42 -2.48
CA ASP A 236 7.24 22.48 -3.94
C ASP A 236 7.99 21.27 -4.54
N THR A 237 7.36 20.09 -4.50
CA THR A 237 8.04 18.82 -4.88
C THR A 237 8.53 18.86 -6.32
N TYR A 238 7.69 19.34 -7.23
CA TYR A 238 8.01 19.59 -8.64
C TYR A 238 7.82 21.08 -8.97
N PRO A 239 8.88 21.91 -8.76
CA PRO A 239 8.80 23.34 -9.06
C PRO A 239 8.48 23.62 -10.51
N GLU A 240 7.73 24.71 -10.77
CA GLU A 240 7.40 25.17 -12.13
C GLU A 240 8.64 25.33 -13.03
N THR A 241 9.78 25.73 -12.42
CA THR A 241 11.05 25.87 -13.13
C THR A 241 11.59 24.55 -13.68
N GLY A 242 11.20 23.43 -13.08
CA GLY A 242 11.55 22.07 -13.51
C GLY A 242 10.46 21.39 -14.35
N ASN A 243 9.23 21.91 -14.36
CA ASN A 243 8.12 21.33 -15.12
C ASN A 243 7.14 22.39 -15.64
N ALA A 244 7.20 22.68 -16.94
CA ALA A 244 6.35 23.67 -17.59
C ALA A 244 4.86 23.30 -17.67
N ASN A 245 4.49 22.04 -17.44
CA ASN A 245 3.10 21.58 -17.40
C ASN A 245 2.44 21.81 -16.03
N TRP A 246 3.21 22.27 -15.04
CA TRP A 246 2.74 22.53 -13.69
C TRP A 246 2.64 24.03 -13.39
N THR A 247 1.73 24.41 -12.50
CA THR A 247 1.61 25.77 -11.94
C THR A 247 1.23 25.67 -10.47
N GLY A 248 1.89 26.44 -9.61
CA GLY A 248 1.78 26.41 -8.15
C GLY A 248 2.80 25.49 -7.48
N PHE A 249 2.61 25.25 -6.19
CA PHE A 249 3.46 24.36 -5.39
C PHE A 249 2.85 22.96 -5.38
N GLU A 250 3.46 22.02 -6.13
CA GLU A 250 2.86 20.72 -6.42
C GLU A 250 2.43 19.95 -5.17
N GLY A 251 3.31 19.85 -4.18
CA GLY A 251 3.03 19.04 -3.00
C GLY A 251 1.94 19.67 -2.13
N GLU A 252 1.91 21.00 -2.08
CA GLU A 252 0.88 21.74 -1.34
C GLU A 252 -0.50 21.58 -2.01
N TYR A 253 -0.57 21.56 -3.34
CA TYR A 253 -1.81 21.27 -4.07
C TYR A 253 -2.38 19.89 -3.72
N TYR A 254 -1.57 18.82 -3.74
CA TYR A 254 -2.05 17.49 -3.35
C TYR A 254 -2.33 17.39 -1.86
N GLY A 255 -1.59 18.14 -1.04
CA GLY A 255 -1.88 18.32 0.37
C GLY A 255 -3.28 18.89 0.61
N ASP A 256 -3.67 19.92 -0.15
CA ASP A 256 -4.99 20.52 -0.08
C ASP A 256 -6.09 19.58 -0.57
N ARG A 257 -5.86 18.83 -1.66
CA ARG A 257 -6.81 17.80 -2.13
C ARG A 257 -7.06 16.72 -1.08
N ALA A 258 -6.02 16.29 -0.36
CA ALA A 258 -6.19 15.35 0.73
C ALA A 258 -7.03 15.92 1.87
N ILE A 259 -6.88 17.22 2.19
CA ILE A 259 -7.72 17.91 3.18
C ILE A 259 -9.18 17.96 2.73
N GLU A 260 -9.43 18.30 1.45
CA GLU A 260 -10.78 18.33 0.86
C GLU A 260 -11.47 16.96 0.94
N ASN A 261 -10.71 15.87 0.78
CA ASN A 261 -11.22 14.51 0.90
C ASN A 261 -11.52 14.08 2.34
N MET A 262 -11.09 14.81 3.37
CA MET A 262 -11.25 14.42 4.77
C MET A 262 -12.41 15.17 5.45
N THR A 263 -13.65 14.91 5.00
CA THR A 263 -14.86 15.52 5.59
C THR A 263 -14.93 15.27 7.10
N GLY A 264 -15.22 16.33 7.88
CA GLY A 264 -15.34 16.25 9.34
C GLY A 264 -14.02 16.35 10.10
N PHE A 265 -12.88 16.50 9.41
CA PHE A 265 -11.58 16.70 10.03
C PHE A 265 -11.19 18.18 10.09
N THR A 266 -10.50 18.56 11.16
CA THR A 266 -9.83 19.86 11.25
C THR A 266 -8.37 19.72 10.80
N ALA A 267 -8.03 20.35 9.68
CA ALA A 267 -6.69 20.27 9.10
C ALA A 267 -5.74 21.38 9.56
N THR A 268 -4.45 21.06 9.65
CA THR A 268 -3.34 22.00 9.83
C THR A 268 -2.32 21.80 8.72
N ARG A 269 -1.91 22.90 8.09
CA ARG A 269 -0.92 22.93 7.01
C ARG A 269 0.45 23.31 7.58
N LEU A 270 1.47 22.55 7.19
CA LEU A 270 2.88 22.83 7.41
C LEU A 270 3.54 22.92 6.04
N TYR A 271 3.47 24.10 5.44
CA TYR A 271 3.83 24.36 4.05
C TYR A 271 5.12 25.17 3.96
N THR A 272 5.86 24.95 2.88
CA THR A 272 7.08 25.72 2.63
C THR A 272 6.76 27.13 2.14
N SER A 273 5.65 27.31 1.41
CA SER A 273 5.25 28.59 0.83
C SER A 273 4.87 29.64 1.87
N ASP A 274 4.27 29.23 2.99
CA ASP A 274 3.85 30.10 4.09
C ASP A 274 4.84 30.11 5.27
N GLN A 275 5.99 29.44 5.10
CA GLN A 275 7.07 29.32 6.09
C GLN A 275 6.63 28.66 7.41
N THR A 276 5.56 27.87 7.41
CA THR A 276 5.21 27.02 8.56
C THR A 276 6.02 25.72 8.59
N PHE A 277 6.62 25.33 7.47
CA PHE A 277 7.63 24.28 7.36
C PHE A 277 8.96 24.86 6.85
N THR A 278 9.91 25.09 7.77
CA THR A 278 11.24 25.62 7.45
C THR A 278 12.38 24.70 7.89
N ASP A 279 12.11 23.81 8.84
CA ASP A 279 13.05 22.80 9.31
C ASP A 279 12.29 21.62 9.92
N LYS A 280 12.93 20.46 9.98
CA LYS A 280 12.40 19.25 10.62
C LYS A 280 11.88 19.46 12.04
N LYS A 281 12.41 20.43 12.79
CA LYS A 281 11.91 20.78 14.13
C LYS A 281 10.45 21.21 14.12
N ASP A 282 9.97 21.81 13.03
CA ASP A 282 8.57 22.23 12.90
C ASP A 282 7.65 21.01 12.87
N VAL A 283 8.00 20.01 12.04
CA VAL A 283 7.30 18.73 11.99
C VAL A 283 7.37 18.00 13.32
N ILE A 284 8.56 17.87 13.91
CA ILE A 284 8.76 17.18 15.20
C ILE A 284 7.93 17.85 16.31
N ARG A 285 7.82 19.19 16.30
CA ARG A 285 7.00 19.95 17.23
C ARG A 285 5.52 19.63 17.06
N GLN A 286 5.03 19.61 15.82
CA GLN A 286 3.62 19.33 15.53
C GLN A 286 3.21 17.91 15.89
N PHE A 287 4.08 16.93 15.69
CA PHE A 287 3.78 15.55 16.04
C PHE A 287 3.34 15.40 17.50
N ARG A 288 3.95 16.15 18.43
CA ARG A 288 3.64 16.10 19.87
C ARG A 288 2.17 16.36 20.22
N ASN A 289 1.42 17.03 19.34
CA ASN A 289 0.00 17.33 19.56
C ASN A 289 -0.88 16.07 19.48
N GLY A 290 -0.48 15.11 18.64
CA GLY A 290 -1.30 13.97 18.22
C GLY A 290 -2.28 14.36 17.12
N TRP A 291 -2.47 13.47 16.15
CA TRP A 291 -3.27 13.68 14.95
C TRP A 291 -3.98 12.38 14.58
N GLY A 292 -5.17 12.44 13.99
CA GLY A 292 -5.79 11.26 13.40
C GLY A 292 -5.06 10.81 12.15
N PHE A 293 -4.75 11.77 11.27
CA PHE A 293 -4.03 11.54 10.04
C PHE A 293 -2.85 12.50 9.90
N VAL A 294 -1.76 11.99 9.34
CA VAL A 294 -0.63 12.81 8.87
C VAL A 294 -0.35 12.45 7.44
N TYR A 295 -0.26 13.47 6.58
CA TYR A 295 0.15 13.32 5.19
C TYR A 295 1.43 14.11 4.95
N PHE A 296 2.45 13.42 4.46
CA PHE A 296 3.70 14.00 4.01
C PHE A 296 3.74 13.98 2.49
N VAL A 297 3.81 15.15 1.85
CA VAL A 297 3.91 15.29 0.39
C VAL A 297 5.27 15.86 0.02
N GLY A 298 6.14 15.06 -0.59
CA GLY A 298 7.48 15.51 -0.93
C GLY A 298 8.43 14.43 -1.43
N HIS A 299 9.72 14.71 -1.25
CA HIS A 299 10.83 13.86 -1.66
C HIS A 299 11.24 12.89 -0.56
N GLY A 300 11.66 11.71 -0.98
CA GLY A 300 11.98 10.61 -0.06
C GLY A 300 13.30 9.90 -0.39
N SER A 301 13.85 9.29 0.64
CA SER A 301 14.79 8.18 0.58
C SER A 301 14.46 7.21 1.72
N PRO A 302 15.13 6.05 1.81
CA PRO A 302 14.93 5.17 2.96
C PRO A 302 15.31 5.82 4.30
N LYS A 303 16.15 6.85 4.28
CA LYS A 303 16.61 7.55 5.48
C LYS A 303 15.87 8.87 5.71
N GLN A 304 15.62 9.64 4.67
CA GLN A 304 15.30 11.07 4.75
C GLN A 304 13.95 11.35 4.08
N TRP A 305 13.25 12.35 4.59
CA TRP A 305 12.12 12.97 3.91
C TRP A 305 12.30 14.50 3.91
N GLY A 306 11.81 15.20 2.91
CA GLY A 306 11.86 16.66 2.84
C GLY A 306 11.18 17.20 1.59
N ASN A 307 11.24 18.51 1.38
CA ASN A 307 10.67 19.13 0.19
C ASN A 307 11.47 20.37 -0.23
N ASN A 308 11.28 20.86 -1.45
CA ASN A 308 11.85 22.12 -1.87
C ASN A 308 11.05 23.29 -1.31
N ALA A 309 11.75 24.38 -1.01
CA ALA A 309 11.16 25.69 -0.85
C ALA A 309 10.54 26.17 -2.19
N PRO A 310 9.63 27.17 -2.15
CA PRO A 310 9.02 27.73 -3.35
C PRO A 310 10.01 27.98 -4.49
N ASN A 311 9.63 27.57 -5.70
CA ASN A 311 10.41 27.68 -6.93
C ASN A 311 11.74 26.90 -6.93
N GLY A 312 11.89 25.90 -6.05
CA GLY A 312 13.10 25.07 -6.00
C GLY A 312 14.34 25.80 -5.48
N THR A 313 14.16 26.87 -4.70
CA THR A 313 15.26 27.75 -4.25
C THR A 313 16.23 27.08 -3.29
N GLU A 314 15.73 26.18 -2.44
CA GLU A 314 16.53 25.33 -1.55
C GLU A 314 15.75 24.07 -1.16
N PHE A 315 16.46 23.06 -0.63
CA PHE A 315 15.83 21.86 -0.08
C PHE A 315 15.63 21.98 1.44
N ILE A 316 14.38 22.00 1.88
CA ILE A 316 13.97 22.03 3.28
C ILE A 316 13.95 20.62 3.84
N GLN A 317 14.83 20.37 4.82
CA GLN A 317 14.94 19.05 5.44
C GLN A 317 13.77 18.79 6.38
N GLY A 318 13.02 17.72 6.11
CA GLY A 318 12.09 17.12 7.05
C GLY A 318 12.76 16.11 8.00
N PRO A 319 11.98 15.45 8.86
CA PRO A 319 12.50 14.43 9.76
C PRO A 319 13.11 13.23 9.01
N ASN A 320 14.20 12.69 9.55
CA ASN A 320 14.81 11.46 9.04
C ASN A 320 14.68 10.31 10.04
N SER A 321 15.15 9.12 9.64
CA SER A 321 15.05 7.89 10.42
C SER A 321 15.66 7.99 11.83
N ASN A 322 16.67 8.85 12.02
CA ASN A 322 17.30 9.11 13.33
C ASN A 322 16.50 10.11 14.19
N ASP A 323 15.65 10.93 13.58
CA ASP A 323 14.83 11.92 14.27
C ASP A 323 13.54 11.30 14.85
N MET A 324 13.15 10.09 14.44
CA MET A 324 11.91 9.42 14.89
C MET A 324 11.82 9.25 16.40
N GLY A 325 12.94 9.07 17.11
CA GLY A 325 12.98 9.02 18.57
C GLY A 325 12.56 10.30 19.28
N LYS A 326 12.33 11.40 18.54
CA LYS A 326 11.86 12.70 19.05
C LYS A 326 10.34 12.87 18.92
N PHE A 327 9.66 11.91 18.31
CA PHE A 327 8.20 11.93 18.09
C PHE A 327 7.52 11.44 19.38
N TRP A 328 7.23 12.39 20.28
CA TRP A 328 6.70 12.11 21.64
C TRP A 328 5.21 12.39 21.76
N ASN A 329 4.43 11.84 20.84
CA ASN A 329 2.98 11.92 20.82
C ASN A 329 2.28 10.82 21.64
N LYS A 330 3.06 9.98 22.35
CA LYS A 330 2.55 8.93 23.25
C LYS A 330 1.56 8.03 22.51
N ASP A 331 0.36 7.82 23.06
CA ASP A 331 -0.67 6.96 22.48
C ASP A 331 -1.54 7.67 21.43
N LYS A 332 -1.25 8.93 21.05
CA LYS A 332 -1.97 9.67 20.01
C LYS A 332 -1.37 9.44 18.63
N LEU A 333 -1.55 8.23 18.13
CA LEU A 333 -0.81 7.68 16.99
C LEU A 333 -1.58 7.90 15.66
N PRO A 334 -1.11 8.76 14.74
CA PRO A 334 -1.79 8.98 13.47
C PRO A 334 -1.69 7.79 12.51
N VAL A 335 -2.66 7.68 11.61
CA VAL A 335 -2.50 7.04 10.31
C VAL A 335 -1.60 7.94 9.46
N CYS A 336 -0.45 7.40 9.02
CA CYS A 336 0.57 8.18 8.32
C CYS A 336 0.63 7.74 6.84
N VAL A 337 0.46 8.67 5.92
CA VAL A 337 0.75 8.48 4.50
C VAL A 337 1.96 9.33 4.15
N VAL A 338 2.97 8.73 3.53
CA VAL A 338 4.21 9.40 3.15
C VAL A 338 4.46 9.23 1.66
N SER A 339 4.23 10.32 0.94
CA SER A 339 4.65 10.47 -0.46
C SER A 339 6.14 10.73 -0.51
N GLY A 340 6.78 10.07 -1.45
CA GLY A 340 8.20 10.17 -1.73
C GLY A 340 8.81 8.82 -2.04
N CYS A 341 9.95 8.85 -2.73
CA CYS A 341 10.68 7.66 -3.10
C CYS A 341 11.21 6.91 -1.87
N HIS A 342 11.07 5.57 -1.88
CA HIS A 342 11.75 4.63 -0.99
C HIS A 342 11.56 4.81 0.52
N ASN A 343 10.65 5.66 0.99
CA ASN A 343 10.44 5.87 2.43
C ASN A 343 10.04 4.57 3.15
N SER A 344 9.39 3.65 2.43
CA SER A 344 9.04 2.31 2.88
C SER A 344 9.98 1.21 2.36
N GLN A 345 11.18 1.52 1.85
CA GLN A 345 12.14 0.49 1.40
C GLN A 345 12.71 -0.31 2.59
N PHE A 346 12.07 -1.40 2.97
CA PHE A 346 12.38 -2.14 4.20
C PHE A 346 13.45 -3.24 4.05
N ASP A 347 14.16 -3.28 2.92
CA ASP A 347 15.35 -4.13 2.70
C ASP A 347 16.69 -3.39 2.89
N VAL A 348 16.64 -2.19 3.48
CA VAL A 348 17.81 -1.46 3.98
C VAL A 348 18.55 -2.23 5.07
N CYS A 349 19.87 -2.00 5.14
CA CYS A 349 20.70 -2.60 6.18
C CYS A 349 22.07 -1.90 6.31
N LEU A 350 22.71 -2.04 7.47
CA LEU A 350 24.03 -1.44 7.73
C LEU A 350 25.13 -1.90 6.76
N ARG A 351 25.05 -3.11 6.18
CA ARG A 351 26.03 -3.56 5.16
C ARG A 351 26.10 -2.62 3.96
N ARG A 352 24.99 -1.97 3.60
CA ARG A 352 24.95 -1.00 2.49
C ARG A 352 25.81 0.24 2.77
N LEU A 353 26.36 0.41 3.97
CA LEU A 353 27.40 1.40 4.26
C LEU A 353 28.73 1.09 3.54
N PHE A 354 28.98 -0.14 3.09
CA PHE A 354 30.24 -0.50 2.43
C PHE A 354 30.20 -0.41 0.90
N ASN A 355 29.09 0.07 0.33
CA ASN A 355 28.95 0.30 -1.11
C ASN A 355 28.61 1.78 -1.36
N ASN A 356 29.33 2.41 -2.29
CA ASN A 356 29.21 3.84 -2.56
C ASN A 356 27.85 4.24 -3.15
N VAL A 357 27.27 3.39 -4.01
CA VAL A 357 25.96 3.62 -4.62
C VAL A 357 24.88 3.59 -3.55
N THR A 358 24.82 2.52 -2.75
CA THR A 358 23.81 2.38 -1.70
C THR A 358 23.98 3.38 -0.57
N ARG A 359 25.20 3.89 -0.34
CA ARG A 359 25.45 5.04 0.55
C ARG A 359 24.83 6.32 0.03
N TRP A 360 25.04 6.62 -1.25
CA TRP A 360 24.49 7.82 -1.89
C TRP A 360 22.95 7.78 -1.90
N ARG A 361 22.37 6.62 -2.17
CA ARG A 361 20.91 6.35 -2.08
C ARG A 361 20.35 6.30 -0.65
N GLN A 362 21.21 6.43 0.36
CA GLN A 362 20.86 6.43 1.78
C GLN A 362 20.22 5.14 2.31
N GLU A 363 20.49 4.01 1.66
CA GLU A 363 19.97 2.68 2.02
C GLU A 363 20.73 2.02 3.19
N TYR A 364 21.75 2.70 3.73
CA TYR A 364 22.64 2.20 4.79
C TYR A 364 22.08 2.35 6.21
N VAL A 365 20.79 2.65 6.34
CA VAL A 365 20.11 2.73 7.63
C VAL A 365 19.75 1.34 8.15
N PRO A 366 19.68 1.14 9.48
CA PRO A 366 19.22 -0.12 10.00
C PRO A 366 17.78 -0.37 9.56
N GLU A 367 16.91 0.64 9.62
CA GLU A 367 15.48 0.53 9.30
C GLU A 367 15.08 1.78 8.50
N CYS A 368 14.16 1.62 7.55
CA CYS A 368 13.72 2.73 6.72
C CYS A 368 12.84 3.72 7.49
N TRP A 369 12.53 4.85 6.86
CA TRP A 369 11.74 5.93 7.44
C TRP A 369 10.39 5.41 7.97
N SER A 370 9.64 4.67 7.16
CA SER A 370 8.34 4.10 7.53
C SER A 370 8.47 3.02 8.62
N GLU A 371 9.51 2.19 8.58
CA GLU A 371 9.79 1.21 9.66
C GLU A 371 10.03 1.90 11.01
N ARG A 372 10.77 3.01 11.02
CA ARG A 372 11.16 3.72 12.24
C ARG A 372 10.00 4.46 12.88
N ILE A 373 9.14 5.12 12.10
CA ILE A 373 8.02 5.90 12.65
C ILE A 373 6.96 5.02 13.32
N ILE A 374 6.68 3.83 12.78
CA ILE A 374 5.67 2.94 13.39
C ILE A 374 6.20 2.22 14.64
N ARG A 375 7.51 1.97 14.73
CA ARG A 375 8.12 1.20 15.82
C ARG A 375 8.53 2.02 17.04
N GLU A 376 8.40 3.34 16.97
CA GLU A 376 8.85 4.24 18.03
C GLU A 376 8.05 3.99 19.33
N PRO A 377 8.68 3.56 20.44
CA PRO A 377 7.94 3.24 21.66
C PRO A 377 7.33 4.44 22.37
N SER A 378 7.84 5.65 22.10
CA SER A 378 7.41 6.90 22.72
C SER A 378 6.33 7.67 21.95
N GLY A 379 5.93 7.14 20.78
CA GLY A 379 4.97 7.79 19.89
C GLY A 379 5.08 7.27 18.46
N GLY A 380 5.27 8.19 17.51
CA GLY A 380 5.28 7.87 16.08
C GLY A 380 3.87 7.66 15.54
N SER A 381 3.67 6.68 14.66
CA SER A 381 2.39 6.46 13.96
C SER A 381 1.81 5.08 14.27
N ILE A 382 0.49 4.88 14.05
CA ILE A 382 -0.13 3.55 14.23
C ILE A 382 0.14 2.65 13.02
N CYS A 383 0.21 3.27 11.84
CA CYS A 383 0.62 2.66 10.59
C CYS A 383 1.37 3.70 9.73
N CYS A 384 2.02 3.24 8.67
CA CYS A 384 2.63 4.08 7.66
C CYS A 384 2.45 3.45 6.28
N ILE A 385 1.99 4.24 5.30
CA ILE A 385 1.80 3.82 3.91
C ILE A 385 2.73 4.66 3.03
N GLY A 386 3.47 4.02 2.13
CA GLY A 386 4.37 4.71 1.21
C GLY A 386 5.16 3.75 0.32
N CYS A 387 5.98 4.29 -0.58
CA CYS A 387 6.67 3.51 -1.60
C CYS A 387 7.91 2.76 -1.09
N THR A 388 8.05 1.51 -1.53
CA THR A 388 9.23 0.66 -1.36
C THR A 388 10.31 0.91 -2.42
N GLY A 389 9.94 1.52 -3.54
CA GLY A 389 10.80 1.93 -4.66
C GLY A 389 10.61 3.42 -4.98
N LEU A 390 10.93 3.84 -6.21
CA LEU A 390 10.58 5.18 -6.71
C LEU A 390 9.06 5.41 -6.65
N GLY A 391 8.67 6.58 -6.13
CA GLY A 391 7.28 7.05 -6.08
C GLY A 391 7.01 7.99 -7.25
N PHE A 392 6.67 7.44 -8.40
CA PHE A 392 6.38 8.21 -9.60
C PHE A 392 5.09 9.02 -9.46
N THR A 393 5.10 10.25 -9.95
CA THR A 393 3.94 11.13 -9.99
C THR A 393 3.44 11.28 -11.43
N LYS A 394 2.36 12.04 -11.66
CA LYS A 394 1.89 12.29 -13.03
C LYS A 394 2.88 13.10 -13.86
N GLU A 395 3.75 13.86 -13.20
CA GLU A 395 4.80 14.68 -13.81
C GLU A 395 5.82 13.81 -14.55
N ASP A 396 5.94 12.53 -14.19
CA ASP A 396 6.80 11.55 -14.84
C ASP A 396 6.12 10.85 -16.04
N LYS A 397 4.85 11.17 -16.33
CA LYS A 397 4.03 10.51 -17.35
C LYS A 397 3.74 11.43 -18.53
N THR A 398 3.64 10.84 -19.72
CA THR A 398 3.32 11.58 -20.94
C THR A 398 1.88 12.08 -20.97
N SER A 399 0.94 11.34 -20.37
CA SER A 399 -0.47 11.75 -20.26
C SER A 399 -0.71 12.84 -19.22
N PHE A 400 0.24 13.05 -18.29
CA PHE A 400 0.11 13.95 -17.15
C PHE A 400 -1.12 13.64 -16.28
N LYS A 401 -1.40 12.35 -16.06
CA LYS A 401 -2.49 11.83 -15.21
C LYS A 401 -2.05 10.66 -14.34
N GLY A 402 -2.63 10.51 -13.15
CA GLY A 402 -2.31 9.42 -12.22
C GLY A 402 -1.13 9.77 -11.32
N GLY A 403 -0.27 8.79 -11.06
CA GLY A 403 0.84 8.91 -10.12
C GLY A 403 0.45 8.67 -8.66
N ILE A 404 1.47 8.53 -7.81
CA ILE A 404 1.31 8.19 -6.40
C ILE A 404 0.39 9.16 -5.65
N ASN A 405 0.43 10.47 -5.95
CA ASN A 405 -0.38 11.45 -5.23
C ASN A 405 -1.88 11.33 -5.50
N GLU A 406 -2.27 10.77 -6.65
CA GLU A 406 -3.66 10.43 -6.92
C GLU A 406 -4.09 9.16 -6.16
N LEU A 407 -3.23 8.14 -6.09
CA LEU A 407 -3.45 6.94 -5.26
C LEU A 407 -3.60 7.31 -3.77
N GLU A 408 -2.73 8.17 -3.27
CA GLU A 408 -2.79 8.68 -1.89
C GLU A 408 -4.05 9.51 -1.66
N GLY A 409 -4.42 10.36 -2.63
CA GLY A 409 -5.68 11.08 -2.62
C GLY A 409 -6.90 10.15 -2.53
N ALA A 410 -6.89 9.03 -3.26
CA ALA A 410 -7.95 8.02 -3.23
C ALA A 410 -8.07 7.34 -1.85
N PHE A 411 -6.97 7.16 -1.12
CA PHE A 411 -7.01 6.65 0.25
C PHE A 411 -7.73 7.62 1.20
N PHE A 412 -7.41 8.92 1.13
CA PHE A 412 -8.13 9.92 1.91
C PHE A 412 -9.60 10.03 1.51
N HIS A 413 -9.91 9.87 0.21
CA HIS A 413 -11.29 9.85 -0.28
C HIS A 413 -12.08 8.66 0.27
N ALA A 414 -11.52 7.45 0.18
CA ALA A 414 -12.15 6.23 0.67
C ALA A 414 -12.48 6.32 2.17
N TYR A 415 -11.58 6.89 2.98
CA TYR A 415 -11.85 7.09 4.40
C TYR A 415 -12.84 8.25 4.66
N GLY A 416 -12.55 9.44 4.13
CA GLY A 416 -13.21 10.68 4.53
C GLY A 416 -14.55 10.94 3.82
N GLN A 417 -14.77 10.38 2.62
CA GLN A 417 -16.01 10.52 1.85
C GLN A 417 -16.80 9.22 1.79
N ASP A 418 -16.14 8.09 1.51
CA ASP A 418 -16.83 6.80 1.36
C ASP A 418 -17.03 6.06 2.68
N HIS A 419 -16.47 6.60 3.78
CA HIS A 419 -16.58 6.04 5.13
C HIS A 419 -16.04 4.60 5.25
N VAL A 420 -15.00 4.26 4.49
CA VAL A 420 -14.26 3.01 4.63
C VAL A 420 -13.32 3.12 5.83
N THR A 421 -13.72 2.56 6.97
CA THR A 421 -13.06 2.82 8.27
C THR A 421 -12.04 1.77 8.73
N VAL A 422 -11.91 0.65 8.02
CA VAL A 422 -10.89 -0.37 8.34
C VAL A 422 -9.66 -0.12 7.47
N LEU A 423 -8.48 -0.07 8.08
CA LEU A 423 -7.25 0.39 7.43
C LEU A 423 -6.91 -0.35 6.14
N GLY A 424 -7.00 -1.68 6.17
CA GLY A 424 -6.76 -2.54 5.02
C GLY A 424 -7.79 -2.34 3.92
N ASP A 425 -9.07 -2.14 4.28
CA ASP A 425 -10.12 -1.87 3.29
C ASP A 425 -9.94 -0.50 2.64
N THR A 426 -9.52 0.52 3.40
CA THR A 426 -9.19 1.84 2.84
C THR A 426 -8.02 1.75 1.87
N TRP A 427 -6.97 1.00 2.22
CA TRP A 427 -5.84 0.73 1.32
C TRP A 427 -6.26 -0.02 0.07
N SER A 428 -7.02 -1.12 0.22
CA SER A 428 -7.51 -1.92 -0.91
C SER A 428 -8.42 -1.12 -1.83
N ALA A 429 -9.30 -0.26 -1.28
CA ALA A 429 -10.18 0.60 -2.06
C ALA A 429 -9.37 1.60 -2.90
N ALA A 430 -8.34 2.23 -2.32
CA ALA A 430 -7.48 3.17 -3.03
C ALA A 430 -6.70 2.49 -4.17
N VAL A 431 -6.08 1.34 -3.89
CA VAL A 431 -5.35 0.55 -4.89
C VAL A 431 -6.26 0.09 -6.02
N THR A 432 -7.43 -0.46 -5.67
CA THR A 432 -8.43 -0.92 -6.64
C THR A 432 -8.91 0.23 -7.52
N TRP A 433 -9.24 1.37 -6.92
CA TRP A 433 -9.66 2.56 -7.66
C TRP A 433 -8.58 3.01 -8.66
N TYR A 434 -7.32 3.04 -8.24
CA TYR A 434 -6.22 3.44 -9.10
C TYR A 434 -6.02 2.45 -10.25
N ALA A 435 -6.00 1.15 -9.97
CA ALA A 435 -5.86 0.09 -10.99
C ALA A 435 -6.98 0.15 -12.06
N GLN A 436 -8.20 0.47 -11.64
CA GLN A 436 -9.35 0.60 -12.55
C GLN A 436 -9.35 1.92 -13.32
N THR A 437 -8.87 3.00 -12.71
CA THR A 437 -8.82 4.34 -13.34
C THR A 437 -7.66 4.44 -14.35
N TYR A 438 -6.55 3.77 -14.05
CA TYR A 438 -5.33 3.76 -14.85
C TYR A 438 -4.93 2.32 -15.23
N PRO A 439 -5.73 1.65 -16.09
CA PRO A 439 -5.47 0.27 -16.45
C PRO A 439 -4.15 0.11 -17.21
N VAL A 440 -3.39 -0.91 -16.83
CA VAL A 440 -2.08 -1.23 -17.43
C VAL A 440 -2.28 -1.92 -18.78
N ASP A 441 -1.74 -1.33 -19.85
CA ASP A 441 -1.54 -2.03 -21.13
C ASP A 441 -0.18 -2.72 -21.13
N TRP A 442 -0.20 -4.02 -20.83
CA TRP A 442 1.00 -4.87 -20.81
C TRP A 442 1.71 -4.99 -22.17
N ASN A 443 1.11 -4.53 -23.27
CA ASN A 443 1.74 -4.47 -24.59
C ASN A 443 2.46 -3.14 -24.87
N SER A 444 2.38 -2.17 -23.95
CA SER A 444 3.11 -0.92 -24.10
C SER A 444 4.62 -1.14 -23.91
N PRO A 445 5.49 -0.27 -24.44
CA PRO A 445 6.91 -0.32 -24.11
C PRO A 445 7.14 0.00 -22.63
N GLY A 446 8.21 -0.55 -22.05
CA GLY A 446 8.67 -0.20 -20.71
C GLY A 446 9.01 1.29 -20.55
N LEU A 447 8.97 1.78 -19.31
CA LEU A 447 9.08 3.21 -18.93
C LEU A 447 7.98 4.14 -19.49
N GLY A 448 6.95 3.61 -20.16
CA GLY A 448 5.75 4.35 -20.53
C GLY A 448 4.76 4.53 -19.38
N ASP A 449 3.65 5.22 -19.66
CA ASP A 449 2.61 5.51 -18.66
C ASP A 449 2.08 4.26 -17.94
N SER A 450 1.80 3.16 -18.65
CA SER A 450 1.33 1.90 -18.05
C SER A 450 2.40 1.20 -17.20
N TRP A 451 3.68 1.33 -17.57
CA TRP A 451 4.79 0.83 -16.77
C TRP A 451 4.87 1.60 -15.44
N ILE A 452 4.72 2.93 -15.50
CA ILE A 452 4.68 3.79 -14.31
C ILE A 452 3.48 3.43 -13.42
N ASP A 453 2.29 3.26 -14.02
CA ASP A 453 1.07 2.91 -13.28
C ASP A 453 1.19 1.56 -12.56
N ALA A 454 1.77 0.55 -13.20
CA ALA A 454 2.06 -0.73 -12.56
C ALA A 454 2.96 -0.54 -11.33
N LYS A 455 4.07 0.21 -11.49
CA LYS A 455 5.04 0.44 -10.42
C LYS A 455 4.49 1.26 -9.25
N VAL A 456 3.67 2.27 -9.51
CA VAL A 456 3.00 3.08 -8.47
C VAL A 456 2.24 2.16 -7.52
N ILE A 457 1.42 1.26 -8.06
CA ILE A 457 0.59 0.34 -7.28
C ILE A 457 1.45 -0.73 -6.59
N GLN A 458 2.38 -1.35 -7.33
CA GLN A 458 3.19 -2.45 -6.82
C GLN A 458 4.12 -2.03 -5.67
N SER A 459 4.58 -0.78 -5.66
CA SER A 459 5.51 -0.29 -4.63
C SER A 459 4.83 0.29 -3.38
N TRP A 460 3.51 0.53 -3.40
CA TRP A 460 2.81 1.24 -2.33
C TRP A 460 2.40 0.31 -1.18
N ALA A 461 3.28 0.19 -0.18
CA ALA A 461 3.14 -0.78 0.90
C ALA A 461 2.45 -0.21 2.15
N LEU A 462 1.60 -1.04 2.78
CA LEU A 462 0.96 -0.77 4.07
C LEU A 462 1.78 -1.40 5.22
N PHE A 463 2.45 -0.58 6.02
CA PHE A 463 3.03 -1.02 7.29
C PHE A 463 2.08 -0.77 8.45
N GLY A 464 1.42 -1.82 8.92
CA GLY A 464 0.41 -1.77 9.95
C GLY A 464 -0.42 -3.05 10.00
N ASP A 465 -1.36 -3.10 10.92
CA ASP A 465 -2.38 -4.14 10.96
C ASP A 465 -3.51 -3.79 9.98
N PRO A 466 -3.72 -4.57 8.90
CA PRO A 466 -4.76 -4.26 7.91
C PRO A 466 -6.17 -4.38 8.49
N SER A 467 -6.36 -5.11 9.59
CA SER A 467 -7.65 -5.22 10.27
C SER A 467 -7.89 -4.12 11.31
N LEU A 468 -7.02 -3.11 11.38
CA LEU A 468 -7.13 -2.01 12.33
C LEU A 468 -8.41 -1.20 12.06
N GLN A 469 -9.25 -1.05 13.08
CA GLN A 469 -10.33 -0.07 13.05
C GLN A 469 -9.73 1.34 13.20
N ILE A 470 -9.73 2.13 12.12
CA ILE A 470 -9.27 3.51 12.18
C ILE A 470 -10.21 4.30 13.11
N GLY A 471 -9.64 5.03 14.07
CA GLY A 471 -10.39 5.73 15.12
C GLY A 471 -10.75 4.88 16.33
N GLY A 472 -10.43 3.58 16.33
CA GLY A 472 -10.69 2.65 17.43
C GLY A 472 -12.14 2.16 17.51
N PHE A 473 -12.37 1.15 18.35
CA PHE A 473 -13.67 0.51 18.50
C PHE A 473 -14.63 1.34 19.38
N PRO A 474 -15.91 1.44 19.01
CA PRO A 474 -16.95 1.90 19.93
C PRO A 474 -16.94 1.08 21.22
N GLN A 475 -17.02 1.77 22.36
CA GLN A 475 -17.08 1.14 23.70
C GLN A 475 -18.49 0.79 24.14
#